data_AF-A0A917G0B9-F1
#
_entry.id   AF-A0A917G0B9-F1
#
_cell.length_a   1.000
_cell.length_b   1.000
_cell.length_c   1.000
_cell.angle_alpha   90.00
_cell.angle_beta   90.00
_cell.angle_gamma   90.00
#
_symmetry.space_group_name_H-M   'P 1'
#
loop_
_entity.id
_entity.type
_entity.pdbx_description
1 polymer ?
#
loop_
_entity_poly.entity_id
_entity_poly.type
_entity_poly.pdbx_seq_one_letter_code
_entity_poly.pdbx_strand_id
1 'polypeptide(L)'
;MENKQLFYPNGKLKYEGMLRKNEFGHDLYHGMGKLYDESGGLLYEGAFYEQAKQGEGAMFLKGELRYKGQFLRNQKHGHGELYQDGFLYYRGEFKNDQMDGYGELFYPRDTQLYYKGQFIQGMRKGEGMMYYPNGRIMYVGEFMWQNRQGFGKLYEDNEASELLYEGYYFDDMRHGKGILYEQGIKVAEGQFKENVMQGEGVLYYPSGAKKYEGQIEGAVAHGRGDYFTEDGKLIYSGEFVNGERLRITPEIEAQIARLKHEMHALVGLDDVKAEVDQLINFIKMQGIRVDYGLASFPMTYHLVFTGNPGTGKTTVARIIGQLYKYLGVLSSGHFVETDRAGLVAGYVGQTALKVQDVVKKATGGVLFIDEAYALVNDKNDAFGQEAIDSLLKAMEDLRDDLVIIVAGYEERMQHFLQANPGFKSRFNRFIAFPNYRHEELFEIFARLCEINDYQFNEAFQQRMQQEISQIPIDAITNFSNGRYVRNLFEKLVTMQSNRLANVKQLTREDVMTLTVEDIEMAIQLQLFEKTY
;
A
#
# COMPACT_ATOMS: atom_id res chain seq x y z
N MET A 1 -76.16 -13.99 18.56
CA MET A 1 -75.07 -13.32 19.31
C MET A 1 -75.76 -12.47 20.35
N GLU A 2 -75.26 -12.47 21.58
CA GLU A 2 -75.87 -11.73 22.69
C GLU A 2 -74.79 -10.96 23.43
N ASN A 3 -75.10 -9.73 23.85
CA ASN A 3 -74.20 -8.96 24.71
C ASN A 3 -74.38 -9.45 26.15
N LYS A 4 -73.30 -9.90 26.79
CA LYS A 4 -73.33 -10.49 28.13
C LYS A 4 -72.12 -10.07 28.96
N GLN A 5 -72.29 -10.20 30.27
CA GLN A 5 -71.22 -10.11 31.25
C GLN A 5 -70.90 -11.49 31.81
N LEU A 6 -69.63 -11.85 31.82
CA LEU A 6 -69.09 -13.05 32.46
C LEU A 6 -68.25 -12.63 33.65
N PHE A 7 -68.30 -13.40 34.74
CA PHE A 7 -67.61 -13.09 35.99
C PHE A 7 -66.67 -14.21 36.41
N TYR A 8 -65.61 -13.87 37.11
CA TYR A 8 -64.75 -14.82 37.82
C TYR A 8 -65.48 -15.36 39.07
N PRO A 9 -65.03 -16.49 39.65
CA PRO A 9 -65.60 -17.02 40.91
C PRO A 9 -65.57 -16.04 42.08
N ASN A 10 -64.61 -15.11 42.08
CA ASN A 10 -64.51 -14.04 43.08
C ASN A 10 -65.51 -12.88 42.87
N GLY A 11 -66.41 -13.00 41.89
CA GLY A 11 -67.44 -12.01 41.57
C GLY A 11 -66.97 -10.83 40.70
N LYS A 12 -65.69 -10.74 40.35
CA LYS A 12 -65.17 -9.66 39.48
C LYS A 12 -65.50 -9.93 38.01
N LEU A 13 -65.74 -8.85 37.26
CA LEU A 13 -66.02 -8.91 35.84
C LEU A 13 -64.83 -9.54 35.10
N LYS A 14 -65.09 -10.56 34.29
CA LYS A 14 -64.11 -11.26 33.44
C LYS A 14 -64.18 -10.75 32.01
N TYR A 15 -65.39 -10.66 31.46
CA TYR A 15 -65.63 -10.22 30.09
C TYR A 15 -66.96 -9.48 30.01
N GLU A 16 -67.02 -8.38 29.27
CA GLU A 16 -68.26 -7.75 28.83
C GLU A 16 -68.23 -7.58 27.30
N GLY A 17 -69.24 -8.07 26.60
CA GLY A 17 -69.28 -7.94 25.14
C GLY A 17 -70.12 -8.99 24.44
N MET A 18 -69.99 -9.02 23.12
CA MET A 18 -70.72 -9.96 22.28
C MET A 18 -70.20 -11.40 22.45
N LEU A 19 -71.12 -12.33 22.67
CA LEU A 19 -70.85 -13.76 22.75
C LEU A 19 -71.57 -14.51 21.62
N ARG A 20 -70.91 -15.57 21.12
CA ARG A 20 -71.48 -16.57 20.22
C ARG A 20 -71.35 -17.95 20.85
N LYS A 21 -72.43 -18.74 20.83
CA LYS A 21 -72.36 -20.14 21.25
C LYS A 21 -71.67 -20.99 20.18
N ASN A 22 -70.79 -21.89 20.62
CA ASN A 22 -70.26 -22.96 19.76
C ASN A 22 -71.25 -24.12 19.63
N GLU A 23 -70.86 -25.16 18.88
CA GLU A 23 -71.67 -26.37 18.65
C GLU A 23 -72.01 -27.15 19.94
N PHE A 24 -71.26 -26.94 21.01
CA PHE A 24 -71.46 -27.54 22.33
C PHE A 24 -72.23 -26.63 23.29
N GLY A 25 -72.70 -25.47 22.83
CA GLY A 25 -73.47 -24.51 23.63
C GLY A 25 -72.64 -23.64 24.59
N HIS A 26 -71.31 -23.73 24.53
CA HIS A 26 -70.39 -22.88 25.32
C HIS A 26 -70.27 -21.49 24.70
N ASP A 27 -70.21 -20.47 25.54
CA ASP A 27 -70.05 -19.09 25.09
C ASP A 27 -68.60 -18.81 24.65
N LEU A 28 -68.43 -18.27 23.44
CA LEU A 28 -67.17 -17.79 22.88
C LEU A 28 -67.20 -16.27 22.69
N TYR A 29 -66.09 -15.59 22.99
CA TYR A 29 -65.95 -14.16 22.70
C TYR A 29 -65.99 -13.92 21.18
N HIS A 30 -66.86 -13.02 20.73
CA HIS A 30 -67.05 -12.75 19.29
C HIS A 30 -67.57 -11.33 19.07
N GLY A 31 -67.03 -10.57 18.13
CA GLY A 31 -67.35 -9.14 17.96
C GLY A 31 -66.66 -8.26 19.02
N MET A 32 -67.16 -7.06 19.25
CA MET A 32 -66.59 -6.11 20.21
C MET A 32 -66.81 -6.56 21.66
N GLY A 33 -65.78 -6.44 22.49
CA GLY A 33 -65.87 -6.65 23.93
C GLY A 33 -64.64 -6.19 24.70
N LYS A 34 -64.73 -6.27 26.03
CA LYS A 34 -63.65 -5.97 26.98
C LYS A 34 -63.37 -7.19 27.84
N LEU A 35 -62.08 -7.45 28.06
CA LEU A 35 -61.56 -8.55 28.85
C LEU A 35 -60.78 -7.99 30.04
N TYR A 36 -60.98 -8.56 31.23
CA TYR A 36 -60.40 -8.11 32.49
C TYR A 36 -59.64 -9.24 33.19
N ASP A 37 -58.64 -8.90 34.00
CA ASP A 37 -57.95 -9.83 34.89
C ASP A 37 -58.74 -10.09 36.19
N GLU A 38 -58.28 -11.04 37.02
CA GLU A 38 -58.92 -11.36 38.30
C GLU A 38 -58.82 -10.24 39.34
N SER A 39 -57.99 -9.23 39.12
CA SER A 39 -57.94 -8.03 39.95
C SER A 39 -58.97 -6.98 39.54
N GLY A 40 -59.58 -7.12 38.35
CA GLY A 40 -60.49 -6.16 37.73
C GLY A 40 -59.79 -5.18 36.78
N GLY A 41 -58.50 -5.36 36.52
CA GLY A 41 -57.74 -4.57 35.56
C GLY A 41 -58.14 -4.92 34.13
N LEU A 42 -58.38 -3.91 33.30
CA LEU A 42 -58.62 -4.11 31.87
C LEU A 42 -57.37 -4.72 31.23
N LEU A 43 -57.55 -5.80 30.45
CA LEU A 43 -56.49 -6.49 29.71
C LEU A 43 -56.58 -6.21 28.20
N TYR A 44 -57.80 -6.12 27.68
CA TYR A 44 -58.04 -5.87 26.26
C TYR A 44 -59.44 -5.27 26.03
N GLU A 45 -59.54 -4.36 25.10
CA GLU A 45 -60.78 -3.83 24.55
C GLU A 45 -60.69 -3.84 23.03
N GLY A 46 -61.61 -4.51 22.34
CA GLY A 46 -61.58 -4.59 20.88
C GLY A 46 -62.38 -5.74 20.33
N ALA A 47 -62.13 -6.06 19.06
CA ALA A 47 -62.81 -7.15 18.38
C ALA A 47 -62.23 -8.53 18.74
N PHE A 48 -63.12 -9.51 18.79
CA PHE A 48 -62.84 -10.93 19.01
C PHE A 48 -63.44 -11.77 17.88
N TYR A 49 -62.80 -12.88 17.55
CA TYR A 49 -63.34 -13.92 16.71
C TYR A 49 -63.04 -15.29 17.33
N GLU A 50 -64.08 -15.97 17.81
CA GLU A 50 -63.98 -17.32 18.40
C GLU A 50 -62.92 -17.41 19.51
N GLN A 51 -63.08 -16.58 20.55
CA GLN A 51 -62.16 -16.40 21.70
C GLN A 51 -60.86 -15.65 21.41
N ALA A 52 -60.42 -15.55 20.15
CA ALA A 52 -59.17 -14.88 19.82
C ALA A 52 -59.37 -13.38 19.58
N LYS A 53 -58.42 -12.55 20.03
CA LYS A 53 -58.35 -11.13 19.64
C LYS A 53 -58.13 -11.06 18.13
N GLN A 54 -58.94 -10.25 17.44
CA GLN A 54 -58.87 -10.11 15.99
C GLN A 54 -59.38 -8.73 15.54
N GLY A 55 -58.75 -8.14 14.53
CA GLY A 55 -59.08 -6.79 14.06
C GLY A 55 -58.52 -5.72 14.99
N GLU A 56 -59.15 -4.54 15.02
CA GLU A 56 -58.71 -3.43 15.86
C GLU A 56 -58.98 -3.67 17.35
N GLY A 57 -58.01 -3.32 18.19
CA GLY A 57 -58.15 -3.36 19.64
C GLY A 57 -57.03 -2.65 20.39
N ALA A 58 -57.23 -2.51 21.69
CA ALA A 58 -56.27 -1.96 22.64
C ALA A 58 -55.97 -3.01 23.72
N MET A 59 -54.70 -3.24 24.01
CA MET A 59 -54.21 -4.15 25.03
C MET A 59 -53.54 -3.37 26.15
N PHE A 60 -53.83 -3.77 27.38
CA PHE A 60 -53.41 -3.10 28.60
C PHE A 60 -52.65 -4.09 29.50
N LEU A 61 -51.69 -3.58 30.27
CA LEU A 61 -50.97 -4.35 31.28
C LEU A 61 -50.87 -3.51 32.55
N LYS A 62 -51.38 -4.03 33.67
CA LYS A 62 -51.46 -3.32 34.95
C LYS A 62 -52.15 -1.94 34.84
N GLY A 63 -53.16 -1.84 33.98
CA GLY A 63 -53.93 -0.61 33.74
C GLY A 63 -53.29 0.36 32.74
N GLU A 64 -52.07 0.12 32.27
CA GLU A 64 -51.40 0.96 31.27
C GLU A 64 -51.62 0.44 29.86
N LEU A 65 -51.87 1.33 28.90
CA LEU A 65 -51.93 0.97 27.50
C LEU A 65 -50.56 0.44 27.05
N ARG A 66 -50.54 -0.75 26.45
CA ARG A 66 -49.34 -1.39 25.91
C ARG A 66 -49.34 -1.48 24.40
N TYR A 67 -50.49 -1.72 23.80
CA TYR A 67 -50.60 -1.77 22.34
C TYR A 67 -51.97 -1.31 21.90
N LYS A 68 -52.05 -0.58 20.79
CA LYS A 68 -53.28 -0.22 20.11
C LYS A 68 -53.11 -0.45 18.62
N GLY A 69 -53.98 -1.26 18.03
CA GLY A 69 -53.94 -1.53 16.60
C GLY A 69 -54.51 -2.89 16.28
N GLN A 70 -54.02 -3.46 15.18
CA GLN A 70 -54.56 -4.67 14.60
C GLN A 70 -54.04 -5.94 15.30
N PHE A 71 -54.93 -6.92 15.43
CA PHE A 71 -54.67 -8.25 15.96
C PHE A 71 -55.10 -9.33 14.96
N LEU A 72 -54.35 -10.43 14.90
CA LEU A 72 -54.71 -11.64 14.19
C LEU A 72 -54.43 -12.84 15.09
N ARG A 73 -55.48 -13.57 15.47
CA ARG A 73 -55.38 -14.78 16.31
C ARG A 73 -54.56 -14.56 17.59
N ASN A 74 -54.91 -13.51 18.35
CA ASN A 74 -54.22 -13.07 19.59
C ASN A 74 -52.86 -12.38 19.43
N GLN A 75 -52.28 -12.34 18.23
CA GLN A 75 -50.98 -11.72 17.98
C GLN A 75 -51.16 -10.32 17.39
N LYS A 76 -50.28 -9.38 17.73
CA LYS A 76 -50.19 -8.07 17.04
C LYS A 76 -49.85 -8.33 15.58
N HIS A 77 -50.61 -7.72 14.68
CA HIS A 77 -50.49 -7.92 13.24
C HIS A 77 -50.93 -6.63 12.53
N GLY A 78 -50.46 -6.37 11.31
CA GLY A 78 -50.85 -5.17 10.56
C GLY A 78 -50.35 -3.89 11.25
N HIS A 79 -51.09 -2.79 11.19
CA HIS A 79 -50.63 -1.52 11.78
C HIS A 79 -50.99 -1.38 13.25
N GLY A 80 -50.08 -0.82 14.04
CA GLY A 80 -50.33 -0.51 15.45
C GLY A 80 -49.31 0.42 16.10
N GLU A 81 -49.62 0.80 17.33
CA GLU A 81 -48.83 1.61 18.24
C GLU A 81 -48.49 0.78 19.48
N LEU A 82 -47.22 0.66 19.80
CA LEU A 82 -46.68 -0.05 20.97
C LEU A 82 -46.17 0.99 21.97
N TYR A 83 -46.52 0.81 23.24
CA TYR A 83 -46.21 1.73 24.32
C TYR A 83 -45.35 1.05 25.39
N GLN A 84 -44.36 1.78 25.89
CA GLN A 84 -43.47 1.37 26.97
C GLN A 84 -43.43 2.47 28.04
N ASP A 85 -43.73 2.08 29.28
CA ASP A 85 -43.77 2.97 30.45
C ASP A 85 -44.63 4.23 30.24
N GLY A 86 -45.74 4.08 29.50
CA GLY A 86 -46.67 5.16 29.17
C GLY A 86 -46.31 5.99 27.94
N PHE A 87 -45.13 5.78 27.33
CA PHE A 87 -44.68 6.52 26.16
C PHE A 87 -44.82 5.68 24.89
N LEU A 88 -45.14 6.33 23.76
CA LEU A 88 -45.10 5.69 22.45
C LEU A 88 -43.67 5.21 22.17
N TYR A 89 -43.51 3.91 21.96
CA TYR A 89 -42.23 3.27 21.71
C TYR A 89 -42.05 2.94 20.24
N TYR A 90 -43.10 2.44 19.59
CA TYR A 90 -43.09 2.13 18.16
C TYR A 90 -44.46 2.37 17.53
N ARG A 91 -44.47 2.85 16.29
CA ARG A 91 -45.65 2.95 15.44
C ARG A 91 -45.30 2.40 14.06
N GLY A 92 -46.04 1.40 13.59
CA GLY A 92 -45.75 0.79 12.29
C GLY A 92 -46.43 -0.54 12.10
N GLU A 93 -45.83 -1.34 11.22
CA GLU A 93 -46.31 -2.68 10.88
C GLU A 93 -45.82 -3.75 11.86
N PHE A 94 -46.70 -4.71 12.12
CA PHE A 94 -46.47 -5.86 12.98
C PHE A 94 -46.79 -7.16 12.24
N LYS A 95 -45.99 -8.19 12.52
CA LYS A 95 -46.27 -9.56 12.09
C LYS A 95 -45.84 -10.51 13.20
N ASN A 96 -46.77 -11.38 13.63
CA ASN A 96 -46.54 -12.38 14.67
C ASN A 96 -45.90 -11.78 15.94
N ASP A 97 -46.49 -10.69 16.45
CA ASP A 97 -46.03 -9.92 17.62
C ASP A 97 -44.74 -9.11 17.47
N GLN A 98 -44.07 -9.18 16.31
CA GLN A 98 -42.80 -8.51 16.04
C GLN A 98 -43.01 -7.29 15.13
N MET A 99 -42.15 -6.28 15.27
CA MET A 99 -42.08 -5.14 14.32
C MET A 99 -41.56 -5.69 12.99
N ASP A 100 -42.35 -5.59 11.93
CA ASP A 100 -42.07 -6.22 10.64
C ASP A 100 -42.76 -5.43 9.54
N GLY A 101 -41.98 -4.83 8.64
CA GLY A 101 -42.43 -3.81 7.68
C GLY A 101 -41.90 -2.43 8.02
N TYR A 102 -42.55 -1.36 7.55
CA TYR A 102 -42.10 0.00 7.79
C TYR A 102 -42.63 0.55 9.12
N GLY A 103 -41.80 1.31 9.84
CA GLY A 103 -42.22 1.91 11.10
C GLY A 103 -41.31 3.01 11.64
N GLU A 104 -41.81 3.63 12.70
CA GLU A 104 -41.19 4.70 13.47
C GLU A 104 -40.95 4.19 14.89
N LEU A 105 -39.69 4.25 15.33
CA LEU A 105 -39.24 3.89 16.67
C LEU A 105 -38.84 5.16 17.40
N PHE A 106 -39.25 5.28 18.66
CA PHE A 106 -39.10 6.51 19.45
C PHE A 106 -38.15 6.29 20.63
N TYR A 107 -37.52 7.38 21.07
CA TYR A 107 -36.71 7.39 22.28
C TYR A 107 -37.55 7.03 23.52
N PRO A 108 -36.98 6.28 24.48
CA PRO A 108 -37.66 6.03 25.74
C PRO A 108 -37.91 7.34 26.48
N ARG A 109 -39.14 7.53 26.96
CA ARG A 109 -39.57 8.61 27.90
C ARG A 109 -39.80 10.02 27.34
N ASP A 110 -39.71 10.25 26.03
CA ASP A 110 -40.03 11.57 25.45
C ASP A 110 -40.75 11.54 24.09
N THR A 111 -41.09 10.36 23.56
CA THR A 111 -41.77 10.18 22.26
C THR A 111 -41.07 10.86 21.08
N GLN A 112 -39.79 11.23 21.23
CA GLN A 112 -39.01 11.80 20.16
C GLN A 112 -38.63 10.70 19.16
N LEU A 113 -38.75 10.97 17.86
CA LEU A 113 -38.41 9.99 16.83
C LEU A 113 -36.92 9.64 16.92
N TYR A 114 -36.60 8.35 17.03
CA TYR A 114 -35.23 7.83 17.07
C TYR A 114 -34.84 7.19 15.74
N TYR A 115 -35.74 6.40 15.15
CA TYR A 115 -35.51 5.73 13.88
C TYR A 115 -36.78 5.65 13.05
N LYS A 116 -36.64 5.76 11.74
CA LYS A 116 -37.70 5.56 10.77
C LYS A 116 -37.19 4.74 9.61
N GLY A 117 -37.82 3.59 9.34
CA GLY A 117 -37.37 2.69 8.29
C GLY A 117 -37.97 1.30 8.37
N GLN A 118 -37.30 0.36 7.72
CA GLN A 118 -37.73 -1.03 7.61
C GLN A 118 -37.29 -1.87 8.82
N PHE A 119 -38.17 -2.76 9.24
CA PHE A 119 -37.94 -3.75 10.30
C PHE A 119 -38.21 -5.15 9.78
N ILE A 120 -37.42 -6.11 10.23
CA ILE A 120 -37.70 -7.55 10.09
C ILE A 120 -37.46 -8.19 11.45
N GLN A 121 -38.48 -8.88 11.97
CA GLN A 121 -38.41 -9.58 13.25
C GLN A 121 -37.94 -8.72 14.43
N GLY A 122 -38.38 -7.47 14.48
CA GLY A 122 -37.99 -6.51 15.51
C GLY A 122 -36.63 -5.84 15.30
N MET A 123 -35.89 -6.20 14.25
CA MET A 123 -34.58 -5.64 13.95
C MET A 123 -34.62 -4.70 12.75
N ARG A 124 -33.91 -3.57 12.83
CA ARG A 124 -33.75 -2.65 11.69
C ARG A 124 -33.05 -3.37 10.54
N LYS A 125 -33.56 -3.19 9.33
CA LYS A 125 -33.02 -3.77 8.10
C LYS A 125 -33.31 -2.84 6.93
N GLY A 126 -32.47 -2.80 5.90
CA GLY A 126 -32.71 -2.00 4.70
C GLY A 126 -32.52 -0.52 4.97
N GLU A 127 -33.10 0.33 4.14
CA GLU A 127 -32.95 1.78 4.26
C GLU A 127 -33.69 2.34 5.48
N GLY A 128 -33.04 3.26 6.19
CA GLY A 128 -33.65 3.97 7.31
C GLY A 128 -32.93 5.27 7.65
N MET A 129 -33.59 6.05 8.50
CA MET A 129 -33.09 7.31 9.04
C MET A 129 -33.04 7.19 10.57
N MET A 130 -31.93 7.60 11.17
CA MET A 130 -31.81 7.80 12.61
C MET A 130 -31.74 9.29 12.93
N TYR A 131 -32.24 9.65 14.09
CA TYR A 131 -32.33 11.03 14.56
C TYR A 131 -31.69 11.17 15.92
N TYR A 132 -31.15 12.36 16.21
CA TYR A 132 -30.75 12.79 17.54
C TYR A 132 -31.97 13.12 18.42
N PRO A 133 -31.82 13.22 19.76
CA PRO A 133 -32.91 13.60 20.66
C PRO A 133 -33.52 15.00 20.41
N ASN A 134 -32.81 15.86 19.68
CA ASN A 134 -33.35 17.17 19.26
C ASN A 134 -34.10 17.10 17.91
N GLY A 135 -34.24 15.91 17.32
CA GLY A 135 -34.92 15.68 16.04
C GLY A 135 -34.08 15.91 14.79
N ARG A 136 -32.81 16.31 14.92
CA ARG A 136 -31.91 16.41 13.77
C ARG A 136 -31.52 15.03 13.25
N ILE A 137 -31.25 14.95 11.95
CA ILE A 137 -30.83 13.69 11.33
C ILE A 137 -29.43 13.34 11.85
N MET A 138 -29.27 12.11 12.34
CA MET A 138 -27.99 11.55 12.72
C MET A 138 -27.40 10.73 11.57
N TYR A 139 -28.22 9.88 10.95
CA TYR A 139 -27.76 8.96 9.92
C TYR A 139 -28.86 8.65 8.92
N VAL A 140 -28.49 8.52 7.65
CA VAL A 140 -29.36 8.01 6.58
C VAL A 140 -28.61 6.94 5.82
N GLY A 141 -29.16 5.73 5.74
CA GLY A 141 -28.50 4.66 5.02
C GLY A 141 -29.08 3.29 5.31
N GLU A 142 -28.31 2.29 4.93
CA GLU A 142 -28.68 0.89 5.04
C GLU A 142 -28.38 0.31 6.45
N PHE A 143 -29.24 -0.61 6.87
CA PHE A 143 -29.14 -1.35 8.13
C PHE A 143 -29.23 -2.85 7.88
N MET A 144 -28.57 -3.62 8.72
CA MET A 144 -28.77 -5.07 8.78
C MET A 144 -28.63 -5.52 10.22
N TRP A 145 -29.65 -6.22 10.72
CA TRP A 145 -29.67 -6.76 12.09
C TRP A 145 -29.35 -5.70 13.16
N GLN A 146 -30.00 -4.53 13.06
CA GLN A 146 -29.79 -3.34 13.89
C GLN A 146 -28.58 -2.48 13.53
N ASN A 147 -27.52 -3.00 12.94
CA ASN A 147 -26.28 -2.26 12.77
C ASN A 147 -26.26 -1.55 11.41
N ARG A 148 -25.56 -0.42 11.30
CA ARG A 148 -25.33 0.24 10.01
C ARG A 148 -24.51 -0.69 9.13
N GLN A 149 -24.95 -0.88 7.90
CA GLN A 149 -24.29 -1.75 6.92
C GLN A 149 -24.57 -1.23 5.53
N GLY A 150 -23.67 -1.40 4.56
CA GLY A 150 -23.88 -0.86 3.22
C GLY A 150 -23.63 0.64 3.17
N PHE A 151 -24.20 1.34 2.21
CA PHE A 151 -23.91 2.76 2.01
C PHE A 151 -24.73 3.65 2.96
N GLY A 152 -24.13 4.73 3.47
CA GLY A 152 -24.85 5.70 4.29
C GLY A 152 -24.12 7.02 4.51
N LYS A 153 -24.88 7.97 5.06
CA LYS A 153 -24.46 9.34 5.39
C LYS A 153 -24.63 9.58 6.88
N LEU A 154 -23.58 10.10 7.53
CA LEU A 154 -23.56 10.45 8.94
C LEU A 154 -23.43 11.97 9.06
N TYR A 155 -24.22 12.56 9.95
CA TYR A 155 -24.33 14.00 10.14
C TYR A 155 -23.93 14.40 11.56
N GLU A 156 -23.46 15.63 11.72
CA GLU A 156 -23.11 16.21 13.02
C GLU A 156 -24.37 16.72 13.75
N ASP A 157 -24.36 16.65 15.09
CA ASP A 157 -25.39 17.27 15.92
C ASP A 157 -25.16 18.78 16.06
N ASN A 158 -25.27 19.51 14.96
CA ASN A 158 -25.20 20.96 14.91
C ASN A 158 -26.42 21.54 14.17
N GLU A 159 -26.64 22.86 14.26
CA GLU A 159 -27.80 23.50 13.62
C GLU A 159 -27.87 23.29 12.10
N ALA A 160 -26.72 23.16 11.45
CA ALA A 160 -26.61 22.95 10.02
C ALA A 160 -26.76 21.48 9.60
N SER A 161 -26.73 20.53 10.56
CA SER A 161 -26.66 19.07 10.30
C SER A 161 -25.63 18.75 9.24
N GLU A 162 -24.40 19.24 9.45
CA GLU A 162 -23.31 19.08 8.48
C GLU A 162 -22.93 17.62 8.31
N LEU A 163 -22.61 17.23 7.07
CA LEU A 163 -22.15 15.89 6.78
C LEU A 163 -20.79 15.69 7.45
N LEU A 164 -20.60 14.54 8.11
CA LEU A 164 -19.32 14.10 8.68
C LEU A 164 -18.68 13.00 7.84
N TYR A 165 -19.51 12.12 7.29
CA TYR A 165 -19.08 10.98 6.50
C TYR A 165 -20.14 10.55 5.50
N GLU A 166 -19.70 10.17 4.31
CA GLU A 166 -20.50 9.50 3.29
C GLU A 166 -19.71 8.31 2.73
N GLY A 167 -20.25 7.10 2.86
CA GLY A 167 -19.55 5.91 2.41
C GLY A 167 -20.13 4.62 2.96
N TYR A 168 -19.35 3.54 2.84
CA TYR A 168 -19.78 2.21 3.23
C TYR A 168 -19.56 1.93 4.73
N TYR A 169 -20.46 1.14 5.29
CA TYR A 169 -20.44 0.64 6.65
C TYR A 169 -20.46 -0.89 6.67
N PHE A 170 -19.81 -1.46 7.66
CA PHE A 170 -19.94 -2.87 8.02
C PHE A 170 -19.95 -2.95 9.55
N ASP A 171 -21.04 -3.48 10.12
CA ASP A 171 -21.19 -3.66 11.56
C ASP A 171 -20.95 -2.37 12.36
N ASP A 172 -21.63 -1.28 11.97
CA ASP A 172 -21.48 0.06 12.54
C ASP A 172 -20.12 0.75 12.34
N MET A 173 -19.16 0.11 11.68
CA MET A 173 -17.84 0.69 11.39
C MET A 173 -17.76 1.17 9.95
N ARG A 174 -17.10 2.31 9.72
CA ARG A 174 -16.76 2.77 8.35
C ARG A 174 -15.85 1.73 7.70
N HIS A 175 -16.17 1.34 6.48
CA HIS A 175 -15.49 0.28 5.73
C HIS A 175 -15.53 0.58 4.24
N GLY A 176 -14.57 0.09 3.44
CA GLY A 176 -14.57 0.32 2.00
C GLY A 176 -14.43 1.79 1.61
N LYS A 177 -14.97 2.19 0.46
CA LYS A 177 -14.84 3.58 -0.01
C LYS A 177 -15.67 4.55 0.84
N GLY A 178 -15.10 5.70 1.18
CA GLY A 178 -15.82 6.77 1.85
C GLY A 178 -15.15 8.13 1.75
N ILE A 179 -15.93 9.16 2.11
CA ILE A 179 -15.56 10.57 2.07
C ILE A 179 -15.73 11.16 3.47
N LEU A 180 -14.73 11.91 3.92
CA LEU A 180 -14.77 12.67 5.17
C LEU A 180 -15.00 14.15 4.90
N TYR A 181 -15.74 14.74 5.82
CA TYR A 181 -16.11 16.15 5.81
C TYR A 181 -15.74 16.78 7.16
N GLU A 182 -15.25 18.00 7.12
CA GLU A 182 -15.07 18.87 8.30
C GLU A 182 -15.81 20.18 8.03
N GLN A 183 -16.71 20.57 8.94
CA GLN A 183 -17.56 21.77 8.77
C GLN A 183 -18.33 21.77 7.43
N GLY A 184 -18.80 20.59 7.02
CA GLY A 184 -19.48 20.38 5.74
C GLY A 184 -18.58 20.42 4.49
N ILE A 185 -17.27 20.65 4.63
CA ILE A 185 -16.32 20.69 3.52
C ILE A 185 -15.62 19.35 3.36
N LYS A 186 -15.57 18.84 2.12
CA LYS A 186 -14.85 17.61 1.80
C LYS A 186 -13.35 17.77 2.11
N VAL A 187 -12.82 16.97 3.04
CA VAL A 187 -11.39 17.02 3.41
C VAL A 187 -10.59 15.82 2.93
N ALA A 188 -11.23 14.65 2.82
CA ALA A 188 -10.58 13.42 2.39
C ALA A 188 -11.54 12.45 1.70
N GLU A 189 -11.03 11.62 0.80
CA GLU A 189 -11.72 10.50 0.17
C GLU A 189 -10.76 9.31 0.05
N GLY A 190 -11.20 8.11 0.40
CA GLY A 190 -10.31 6.95 0.35
C GLY A 190 -10.95 5.66 0.83
N GLN A 191 -10.12 4.65 1.07
CA GLN A 191 -10.55 3.36 1.62
C GLN A 191 -10.52 3.36 3.15
N PHE A 192 -11.50 2.69 3.75
CA PHE A 192 -11.64 2.50 5.18
C PHE A 192 -11.57 1.03 5.55
N LYS A 193 -10.96 0.76 6.70
CA LYS A 193 -11.08 -0.52 7.40
C LYS A 193 -11.23 -0.22 8.88
N GLU A 194 -12.29 -0.75 9.51
CA GLU A 194 -12.51 -0.64 10.96
C GLU A 194 -12.44 0.81 11.46
N ASN A 195 -13.13 1.73 10.77
CA ASN A 195 -13.13 3.18 11.01
C ASN A 195 -11.85 3.95 10.65
N VAL A 196 -10.75 3.29 10.31
CA VAL A 196 -9.50 3.93 9.94
C VAL A 196 -9.39 4.04 8.42
N MET A 197 -9.11 5.25 7.94
CA MET A 197 -8.82 5.49 6.53
C MET A 197 -7.38 5.02 6.24
N GLN A 198 -7.19 4.13 5.28
CA GLN A 198 -5.89 3.53 4.97
C GLN A 198 -5.77 3.09 3.51
N GLY A 199 -4.57 3.17 2.94
CA GLY A 199 -4.31 2.81 1.54
C GLY A 199 -4.42 4.03 0.62
N GLU A 200 -4.81 3.84 -0.64
CA GLU A 200 -4.93 4.95 -1.61
C GLU A 200 -6.11 5.89 -1.28
N GLY A 201 -5.87 7.19 -1.40
CA GLY A 201 -6.90 8.22 -1.29
C GLY A 201 -6.43 9.63 -1.65
N VAL A 202 -7.31 10.59 -1.41
CA VAL A 202 -7.17 11.98 -1.86
C VAL A 202 -7.52 12.91 -0.70
N LEU A 203 -6.67 13.92 -0.46
CA LEU A 203 -6.96 15.02 0.47
C LEU A 203 -7.28 16.29 -0.32
N TYR A 204 -8.10 17.15 0.27
CA TYR A 204 -8.62 18.35 -0.38
C TYR A 204 -8.30 19.62 0.40
N TYR A 205 -8.15 20.73 -0.32
CA TYR A 205 -8.19 22.06 0.25
C TYR A 205 -9.63 22.47 0.58
N PRO A 206 -9.85 23.48 1.46
CA PRO A 206 -11.20 23.98 1.73
C PRO A 206 -11.96 24.47 0.50
N SER A 207 -11.27 24.90 -0.56
CA SER A 207 -11.86 25.24 -1.86
C SER A 207 -12.43 24.04 -2.63
N GLY A 208 -12.13 22.81 -2.19
CA GLY A 208 -12.40 21.59 -2.93
C GLY A 208 -11.32 21.21 -3.94
N ALA A 209 -10.26 22.02 -4.10
CA ALA A 209 -9.12 21.65 -4.92
C ALA A 209 -8.37 20.44 -4.34
N LYS A 210 -7.84 19.58 -5.20
CA LYS A 210 -7.01 18.44 -4.80
C LYS A 210 -5.74 18.96 -4.12
N LYS A 211 -5.50 18.54 -2.88
CA LYS A 211 -4.30 18.88 -2.08
C LYS A 211 -3.24 17.78 -2.16
N TYR A 212 -3.68 16.53 -2.09
CA TYR A 212 -2.82 15.35 -2.11
C TYR A 212 -3.54 14.16 -2.74
N GLU A 213 -2.81 13.28 -3.42
CA GLU A 213 -3.30 12.01 -3.95
C GLU A 213 -2.22 10.95 -3.84
N GLY A 214 -2.55 9.82 -3.22
CA GLY A 214 -1.62 8.73 -2.98
C GLY A 214 -1.99 7.96 -1.72
N GLN A 215 -1.00 7.38 -1.07
CA GLN A 215 -1.21 6.63 0.16
C GLN A 215 -1.60 7.54 1.34
N ILE A 216 -2.55 7.10 2.15
CA ILE A 216 -3.04 7.82 3.32
C ILE A 216 -3.20 6.86 4.49
N GLU A 217 -3.04 7.41 5.69
CA GLU A 217 -3.33 6.73 6.94
C GLU A 217 -3.99 7.75 7.88
N GLY A 218 -5.17 7.44 8.43
CA GLY A 218 -5.86 8.33 9.36
C GLY A 218 -6.25 9.69 8.75
N ALA A 219 -6.55 9.74 7.45
CA ALA A 219 -6.86 10.97 6.70
C ALA A 219 -5.72 12.00 6.62
N VAL A 220 -4.47 11.57 6.81
CA VAL A 220 -3.29 12.34 6.48
C VAL A 220 -2.45 11.63 5.42
N ALA A 221 -1.63 12.39 4.68
CA ALA A 221 -0.72 11.84 3.68
C ALA A 221 0.29 10.91 4.36
N HIS A 222 0.47 9.70 3.85
CA HIS A 222 1.40 8.71 4.39
C HIS A 222 1.90 7.81 3.28
N GLY A 223 3.16 7.39 3.28
CA GLY A 223 3.73 6.67 2.16
C GLY A 223 3.81 7.56 0.92
N ARG A 224 3.75 6.95 -0.27
CA ARG A 224 3.99 7.68 -1.51
C ARG A 224 2.76 8.43 -2.03
N GLY A 225 2.94 9.68 -2.46
CA GLY A 225 1.93 10.37 -3.25
C GLY A 225 2.35 11.72 -3.81
N ASP A 226 1.41 12.34 -4.52
CA ASP A 226 1.53 13.61 -5.20
C ASP A 226 0.85 14.71 -4.39
N TYR A 227 1.49 15.86 -4.27
CA TYR A 227 1.00 17.01 -3.52
C TYR A 227 0.94 18.23 -4.42
N PHE A 228 -0.20 18.91 -4.37
CA PHE A 228 -0.58 19.96 -5.32
C PHE A 228 -0.81 21.27 -4.59
N THR A 229 -0.66 22.38 -5.30
CA THR A 229 -1.20 23.67 -4.88
C THR A 229 -2.69 23.77 -5.20
N GLU A 230 -3.35 24.80 -4.66
CA GLU A 230 -4.78 25.03 -4.84
C GLU A 230 -5.18 25.34 -6.30
N ASP A 231 -4.26 25.88 -7.11
CA ASP A 231 -4.41 26.05 -8.57
C ASP A 231 -4.13 24.75 -9.37
N GLY A 232 -3.86 23.63 -8.69
CA GLY A 232 -3.69 22.31 -9.29
C GLY A 232 -2.27 22.00 -9.78
N LYS A 233 -1.28 22.83 -9.44
CA LYS A 233 0.11 22.60 -9.83
C LYS A 233 0.76 21.57 -8.91
N LEU A 234 1.32 20.50 -9.50
CA LEU A 234 2.13 19.53 -8.76
C LEU A 234 3.37 20.22 -8.18
N ILE A 235 3.55 20.12 -6.87
CA ILE A 235 4.73 20.68 -6.17
C ILE A 235 5.63 19.61 -5.60
N TYR A 236 5.11 18.42 -5.29
CA TYR A 236 5.92 17.30 -4.81
C TYR A 236 5.32 15.97 -5.23
N SER A 237 6.19 15.02 -5.55
CA SER A 237 5.86 13.60 -5.69
C SER A 237 6.90 12.81 -4.90
N GLY A 238 6.47 12.04 -3.91
CA GLY A 238 7.40 11.30 -3.05
C GLY A 238 6.78 10.78 -1.76
N GLU A 239 7.62 10.43 -0.80
CA GLU A 239 7.24 9.80 0.46
C GLU A 239 6.78 10.81 1.53
N PHE A 240 5.72 10.44 2.23
CA PHE A 240 5.14 11.16 3.36
C PHE A 240 5.12 10.28 4.60
N VAL A 241 5.28 10.90 5.77
CA VAL A 241 5.08 10.24 7.06
C VAL A 241 4.26 11.17 7.93
N ASN A 242 3.07 10.72 8.34
CA ASN A 242 2.17 11.45 9.23
C ASN A 242 1.81 12.87 8.73
N GLY A 243 1.54 13.02 7.44
CA GLY A 243 1.16 14.28 6.81
C GLY A 243 2.34 15.18 6.44
N GLU A 244 3.56 14.84 6.85
CA GLU A 244 4.77 15.57 6.50
C GLU A 244 5.54 14.86 5.40
N ARG A 245 6.22 15.64 4.54
CA ARG A 245 7.14 15.08 3.54
C ARG A 245 8.34 14.47 4.26
N LEU A 246 8.90 13.38 3.73
CA LEU A 246 10.14 12.81 4.24
C LEU A 246 11.27 13.84 4.11
N ARG A 247 11.61 14.50 5.22
CA ARG A 247 12.79 15.37 5.31
C ARG A 247 14.03 14.51 5.53
N ILE A 248 15.15 14.93 4.96
CA ILE A 248 16.45 14.34 5.27
C ILE A 248 16.77 14.66 6.73
N THR A 249 16.43 13.75 7.63
CA THR A 249 16.72 13.89 9.05
C THR A 249 18.22 13.70 9.30
N PRO A 250 18.75 14.12 10.47
CA PRO A 250 20.14 13.85 10.83
C PRO A 250 20.53 12.37 10.73
N GLU A 251 19.61 11.45 11.05
CA GLU A 251 19.83 10.01 10.91
C GLU A 251 19.98 9.59 9.44
N ILE A 252 19.15 10.14 8.55
CA ILE A 252 19.25 9.89 7.12
C ILE A 252 20.56 10.49 6.56
N GLU A 253 20.95 11.69 7.02
CA GLU A 253 22.23 12.28 6.62
C GLU A 253 23.42 11.40 7.01
N ALA A 254 23.38 10.77 8.18
CA ALA A 254 24.43 9.83 8.60
C ALA A 254 24.51 8.60 7.68
N GLN A 255 23.37 8.06 7.22
CA GLN A 255 23.37 6.93 6.27
C GLN A 255 23.90 7.34 4.90
N ILE A 256 23.50 8.52 4.40
CA ILE A 256 24.04 9.06 3.15
C ILE A 256 25.56 9.25 3.27
N ALA A 257 26.04 9.82 4.38
CA ALA A 257 27.47 10.01 4.63
C ALA A 257 28.24 8.69 4.66
N ARG A 258 27.68 7.64 5.29
CA ARG A 258 28.26 6.30 5.29
C ARG A 258 28.37 5.71 3.88
N LEU A 259 27.31 5.79 3.07
CA LEU A 259 27.31 5.27 1.69
C LEU A 259 28.27 6.07 0.80
N LYS A 260 28.37 7.39 0.99
CA LYS A 260 29.40 8.20 0.35
C LYS A 260 30.80 7.72 0.71
N HIS A 261 31.07 7.46 2.00
CA HIS A 261 32.35 6.94 2.43
C HIS A 261 32.66 5.56 1.79
N GLU A 262 31.68 4.67 1.73
CA GLU A 262 31.81 3.37 1.05
C GLU A 262 32.14 3.55 -0.45
N MET A 263 31.46 4.49 -1.13
CA MET A 263 31.77 4.83 -2.52
C MET A 263 33.19 5.39 -2.68
N HIS A 264 33.60 6.32 -1.81
CA HIS A 264 34.94 6.92 -1.87
C HIS A 264 36.06 5.92 -1.55
N ALA A 265 35.76 4.86 -0.79
CA ALA A 265 36.70 3.77 -0.48
C ALA A 265 36.95 2.83 -1.67
N LEU A 266 36.11 2.87 -2.72
CA LEU A 266 36.40 2.15 -3.97
C LEU A 266 37.65 2.74 -4.63
N VAL A 267 38.53 1.88 -5.14
CA VAL A 267 39.75 2.30 -5.83
C VAL A 267 39.41 3.09 -7.10
N GLY A 268 40.13 4.19 -7.35
CA GLY A 268 39.96 5.03 -8.54
C GLY A 268 38.57 5.65 -8.67
N LEU A 269 38.06 5.75 -9.90
CA LEU A 269 36.69 6.20 -10.21
C LEU A 269 36.36 7.64 -9.76
N ASP A 270 37.34 8.54 -9.76
CA ASP A 270 37.15 9.91 -9.26
C ASP A 270 36.05 10.68 -10.00
N ASP A 271 35.97 10.54 -11.32
CA ASP A 271 34.91 11.16 -12.13
C ASP A 271 33.52 10.61 -11.78
N VAL A 272 33.42 9.29 -11.55
CA VAL A 272 32.16 8.63 -11.14
C VAL A 272 31.73 9.13 -9.76
N LYS A 273 32.68 9.22 -8.82
CA LYS A 273 32.43 9.73 -7.46
C LYS A 273 31.95 11.19 -7.50
N ALA A 274 32.58 12.02 -8.32
CA ALA A 274 32.19 13.41 -8.52
C ALA A 274 30.78 13.54 -9.10
N GLU A 275 30.44 12.73 -10.10
CA GLU A 275 29.11 12.73 -10.71
C GLU A 275 28.03 12.30 -9.71
N VAL A 276 28.29 11.25 -8.93
CA VAL A 276 27.38 10.81 -7.87
C VAL A 276 27.18 11.90 -6.81
N ASP A 277 28.24 12.62 -6.44
CA ASP A 277 28.14 13.73 -5.51
C ASP A 277 27.30 14.89 -6.04
N GLN A 278 27.41 15.20 -7.33
CA GLN A 278 26.53 16.17 -7.99
C GLN A 278 25.08 15.71 -7.97
N LEU A 279 24.81 14.43 -8.20
CA LEU A 279 23.47 13.85 -8.13
C LEU A 279 22.86 14.00 -6.73
N ILE A 280 23.63 13.66 -5.69
CA ILE A 280 23.19 13.80 -4.29
C ILE A 280 22.84 15.26 -4.00
N ASN A 281 23.75 16.19 -4.31
CA ASN A 281 23.54 17.62 -4.06
C ASN A 281 22.34 18.16 -4.81
N PHE A 282 22.15 17.76 -6.07
CA PHE A 282 21.01 18.14 -6.87
C PHE A 282 19.70 17.65 -6.23
N ILE A 283 19.60 16.38 -5.84
CA ILE A 283 18.39 15.82 -5.22
C ILE A 283 18.09 16.54 -3.90
N LYS A 284 19.11 16.78 -3.06
CA LYS A 284 18.96 17.56 -1.82
C LYS A 284 18.38 18.96 -2.10
N MET A 285 18.92 19.68 -3.08
CA MET A 285 18.45 21.01 -3.43
C MET A 285 17.03 21.02 -3.97
N GLN A 286 16.60 19.99 -4.69
CA GLN A 286 15.22 19.86 -5.15
C GLN A 286 14.26 19.62 -3.99
N GLY A 287 14.64 18.79 -3.01
CA GLY A 287 13.88 18.63 -1.76
C GLY A 287 13.70 19.97 -1.04
N ILE A 288 14.77 20.75 -0.89
CA ILE A 288 14.73 22.08 -0.25
C ILE A 288 13.81 23.05 -1.02
N ARG A 289 13.88 23.08 -2.36
CA ARG A 289 13.00 23.94 -3.17
C ARG A 289 11.53 23.61 -2.95
N VAL A 290 11.23 22.32 -2.89
CA VAL A 290 9.88 21.82 -2.61
C VAL A 290 9.44 22.20 -1.20
N ASP A 291 10.32 22.13 -0.20
CA ASP A 291 10.04 22.60 1.17
C ASP A 291 9.69 24.09 1.22
N TYR A 292 10.25 24.90 0.33
CA TYR A 292 9.86 26.32 0.16
C TYR A 292 8.57 26.52 -0.67
N GLY A 293 7.85 25.45 -1.03
CA GLY A 293 6.64 25.51 -1.85
C GLY A 293 6.91 25.86 -3.31
N LEU A 294 8.17 25.78 -3.76
CA LEU A 294 8.53 26.02 -5.15
C LEU A 294 8.30 24.75 -5.97
N ALA A 295 8.06 24.95 -7.26
CA ALA A 295 7.94 23.83 -8.18
C ALA A 295 9.25 23.06 -8.27
N SER A 296 9.16 21.74 -8.08
CA SER A 296 10.11 20.79 -8.67
C SER A 296 9.70 20.55 -10.13
N PHE A 297 10.66 20.17 -10.96
CA PHE A 297 10.38 19.68 -12.30
C PHE A 297 10.57 18.16 -12.31
N PRO A 298 9.74 17.40 -13.06
CA PRO A 298 9.89 15.95 -13.18
C PRO A 298 11.28 15.61 -13.69
N MET A 299 12.00 14.74 -12.97
CA MET A 299 13.35 14.33 -13.33
C MET A 299 13.40 12.83 -13.59
N THR A 300 14.19 12.45 -14.59
CA THR A 300 14.51 11.06 -14.87
C THR A 300 15.76 10.68 -14.10
N TYR A 301 15.67 9.68 -13.23
CA TYR A 301 16.79 9.18 -12.43
C TYR A 301 17.49 7.98 -13.05
N HIS A 302 17.09 7.59 -14.26
CA HIS A 302 17.71 6.51 -15.03
C HIS A 302 19.13 6.88 -15.48
N LEU A 303 20.05 5.91 -15.46
CA LEU A 303 21.47 6.13 -15.72
C LEU A 303 21.98 5.21 -16.83
N VAL A 304 22.98 5.67 -17.57
CA VAL A 304 23.73 4.88 -18.55
C VAL A 304 25.16 4.70 -18.06
N PHE A 305 25.58 3.46 -17.85
CA PHE A 305 26.95 3.13 -17.43
C PHE A 305 27.73 2.58 -18.62
N THR A 306 28.78 3.29 -19.02
CA THR A 306 29.66 2.85 -20.12
C THR A 306 31.02 2.45 -19.59
N GLY A 307 31.59 1.35 -20.09
CA GLY A 307 32.97 0.97 -19.77
C GLY A 307 33.23 -0.52 -19.81
N ASN A 308 34.51 -0.91 -19.78
CA ASN A 308 34.93 -2.31 -19.89
C ASN A 308 34.52 -3.17 -18.68
N PRO A 309 34.53 -4.52 -18.79
CA PRO A 309 34.24 -5.40 -17.67
C PRO A 309 35.17 -5.14 -16.49
N GLY A 310 34.67 -5.33 -15.27
CA GLY A 310 35.49 -5.23 -14.05
C GLY A 310 35.88 -3.81 -13.62
N THR A 311 35.24 -2.76 -14.17
CA THR A 311 35.47 -1.36 -13.78
C THR A 311 34.59 -0.86 -12.62
N GLY A 312 33.82 -1.75 -11.96
CA GLY A 312 33.05 -1.39 -10.76
C GLY A 312 31.58 -0.96 -10.98
N LYS A 313 31.08 -0.99 -12.23
CA LYS A 313 29.68 -0.63 -12.59
C LYS A 313 28.61 -1.19 -11.64
N THR A 314 28.58 -2.52 -11.47
CA THR A 314 27.58 -3.21 -10.61
C THR A 314 27.69 -2.79 -9.15
N THR A 315 28.90 -2.58 -8.64
CA THR A 315 29.14 -2.13 -7.26
C THR A 315 28.61 -0.71 -7.05
N VAL A 316 28.93 0.21 -7.96
CA VAL A 316 28.46 1.60 -7.90
C VAL A 316 26.93 1.68 -8.02
N ALA A 317 26.33 0.87 -8.91
CA ALA A 317 24.87 0.83 -9.07
C ALA A 317 24.14 0.42 -7.79
N ARG A 318 24.68 -0.54 -7.02
CA ARG A 318 24.12 -0.96 -5.72
C ARG A 318 24.15 0.18 -4.70
N ILE A 319 25.26 0.90 -4.61
CA ILE A 319 25.39 2.04 -3.68
C ILE A 319 24.43 3.16 -4.09
N ILE A 320 24.30 3.46 -5.39
CA ILE A 320 23.35 4.46 -5.90
C ILE A 320 21.91 4.09 -5.54
N GLY A 321 21.52 2.81 -5.66
CA GLY A 321 20.18 2.37 -5.25
C GLY A 321 19.89 2.67 -3.77
N GLN A 322 20.86 2.41 -2.88
CA GLN A 322 20.74 2.74 -1.47
C GLN A 322 20.73 4.26 -1.22
N LEU A 323 21.57 5.03 -1.91
CA LEU A 323 21.57 6.48 -1.82
C LEU A 323 20.22 7.06 -2.24
N TYR A 324 19.65 6.58 -3.34
CA TYR A 324 18.35 7.01 -3.84
C TYR A 324 17.21 6.70 -2.87
N LYS A 325 17.30 5.58 -2.14
CA LYS A 325 16.37 5.32 -1.03
C LYS A 325 16.43 6.40 0.04
N TYR A 326 17.62 6.67 0.58
CA TYR A 326 17.78 7.65 1.65
C TYR A 326 17.50 9.09 1.19
N LEU A 327 17.64 9.36 -0.10
CA LEU A 327 17.27 10.63 -0.71
C LEU A 327 15.78 10.74 -1.06
N GLY A 328 14.97 9.71 -0.80
CA GLY A 328 13.52 9.70 -1.06
C GLY A 328 13.14 9.56 -2.53
N VAL A 329 14.08 9.12 -3.39
CA VAL A 329 13.83 8.81 -4.80
C VAL A 329 13.23 7.41 -4.95
N LEU A 330 13.65 6.45 -4.12
CA LEU A 330 13.18 5.05 -4.15
C LEU A 330 12.62 4.64 -2.78
N SER A 331 11.58 3.80 -2.74
CA SER A 331 11.00 3.32 -1.48
C SER A 331 11.89 2.31 -0.73
N SER A 332 12.71 1.51 -1.43
CA SER A 332 13.49 0.40 -0.85
C SER A 332 15.00 0.45 -1.16
N GLY A 333 15.37 0.87 -2.37
CA GLY A 333 16.76 0.96 -2.86
C GLY A 333 17.44 -0.39 -3.15
N HIS A 334 16.69 -1.49 -3.15
CA HIS A 334 17.24 -2.82 -3.46
C HIS A 334 17.68 -2.91 -4.93
N PHE A 335 18.52 -3.90 -5.24
CA PHE A 335 19.18 -4.03 -6.53
C PHE A 335 18.77 -5.33 -7.22
N VAL A 336 18.29 -5.24 -8.46
CA VAL A 336 17.93 -6.37 -9.31
C VAL A 336 18.77 -6.31 -10.58
N GLU A 337 19.49 -7.40 -10.86
CA GLU A 337 20.36 -7.53 -12.03
C GLU A 337 19.73 -8.47 -13.06
N THR A 338 19.80 -8.09 -14.33
CA THR A 338 19.32 -8.87 -15.46
C THR A 338 20.15 -8.58 -16.71
N ASP A 339 19.99 -9.41 -17.72
CA ASP A 339 20.56 -9.26 -19.06
C ASP A 339 19.46 -9.52 -20.12
N ARG A 340 19.87 -9.70 -21.38
CA ARG A 340 18.94 -10.10 -22.45
C ARG A 340 18.20 -11.40 -22.13
N ALA A 341 18.89 -12.42 -21.60
CA ALA A 341 18.27 -13.71 -21.30
C ALA A 341 17.24 -13.60 -20.18
N GLY A 342 17.41 -12.67 -19.24
CA GLY A 342 16.44 -12.36 -18.19
C GLY A 342 15.23 -11.55 -18.66
N LEU A 343 15.31 -10.83 -19.79
CA LEU A 343 14.23 -9.96 -20.28
C LEU A 343 13.46 -10.57 -21.47
N VAL A 344 14.15 -11.26 -22.37
CA VAL A 344 13.57 -11.77 -23.63
C VAL A 344 13.10 -13.22 -23.45
N ALA A 345 11.89 -13.54 -23.93
CA ALA A 345 11.35 -14.90 -23.93
C ALA A 345 11.59 -15.59 -25.28
N GLY A 346 11.48 -16.92 -25.32
CA GLY A 346 11.65 -17.71 -26.54
C GLY A 346 10.40 -17.79 -27.44
N TYR A 347 9.27 -17.23 -26.98
CA TYR A 347 7.96 -17.34 -27.65
C TYR A 347 7.28 -15.97 -27.76
N VAL A 348 6.52 -15.77 -28.84
CA VAL A 348 5.82 -14.51 -29.15
C VAL A 348 4.80 -14.18 -28.06
N GLY A 349 4.81 -12.92 -27.60
CA GLY A 349 3.87 -12.41 -26.59
C GLY A 349 4.21 -12.76 -25.15
N GLN A 350 5.32 -13.47 -24.89
CA GLN A 350 5.78 -13.76 -23.53
C GLN A 350 6.85 -12.78 -23.04
N THR A 351 7.48 -12.02 -23.93
CA THR A 351 8.55 -11.10 -23.58
C THR A 351 8.02 -9.94 -22.73
N ALA A 352 6.89 -9.33 -23.09
CA ALA A 352 6.29 -8.27 -22.28
C ALA A 352 5.98 -8.71 -20.84
N LEU A 353 5.46 -9.92 -20.66
CA LEU A 353 5.17 -10.49 -19.33
C LEU A 353 6.45 -10.70 -18.52
N LYS A 354 7.50 -11.22 -19.16
CA LYS A 354 8.79 -11.45 -18.52
C LYS A 354 9.45 -10.14 -18.07
N VAL A 355 9.39 -9.09 -18.90
CA VAL A 355 9.84 -7.75 -18.52
C VAL A 355 9.03 -7.22 -17.34
N GLN A 356 7.70 -7.33 -17.38
CA GLN A 356 6.83 -6.89 -16.28
C GLN A 356 7.17 -7.58 -14.95
N ASP A 357 7.46 -8.89 -14.98
CA ASP A 357 7.84 -9.65 -13.79
C ASP A 357 9.17 -9.16 -13.20
N VAL A 358 10.16 -8.87 -14.05
CA VAL A 358 11.47 -8.35 -13.60
C VAL A 358 11.33 -6.91 -13.09
N VAL A 359 10.57 -6.06 -13.79
CA VAL A 359 10.26 -4.69 -13.38
C VAL A 359 9.53 -4.67 -12.03
N LYS A 360 8.55 -5.54 -11.83
CA LYS A 360 7.82 -5.66 -10.57
C LYS A 360 8.75 -6.04 -9.42
N LYS A 361 9.71 -6.95 -9.66
CA LYS A 361 10.73 -7.31 -8.66
C LYS A 361 11.67 -6.15 -8.32
N ALA A 362 11.88 -5.23 -9.25
CA ALA A 362 12.76 -4.07 -9.09
C ALA A 362 12.03 -2.80 -8.63
N THR A 363 10.70 -2.81 -8.54
CA THR A 363 9.89 -1.66 -8.11
C THR A 363 10.21 -1.34 -6.65
N GLY A 364 10.51 -0.08 -6.36
CA GLY A 364 11.12 0.40 -5.12
C GLY A 364 12.64 0.40 -5.14
N GLY A 365 13.28 0.00 -6.24
CA GLY A 365 14.71 -0.26 -6.33
C GLY A 365 15.32 0.10 -7.68
N VAL A 366 16.49 -0.50 -7.94
CA VAL A 366 17.26 -0.35 -9.17
C VAL A 366 17.15 -1.61 -10.02
N LEU A 367 16.71 -1.46 -11.27
CA LEU A 367 16.82 -2.48 -12.30
C LEU A 367 18.09 -2.24 -13.12
N PHE A 368 19.10 -3.08 -12.93
CA PHE A 368 20.35 -3.04 -13.68
C PHE A 368 20.32 -4.03 -14.84
N ILE A 369 20.48 -3.52 -16.06
CA ILE A 369 20.51 -4.31 -17.29
C ILE A 369 21.94 -4.31 -17.82
N ASP A 370 22.65 -5.43 -17.61
CA ASP A 370 23.99 -5.59 -18.16
C ASP A 370 23.92 -5.92 -19.66
N GLU A 371 24.92 -5.43 -20.39
CA GLU A 371 25.01 -5.50 -21.85
C GLU A 371 23.69 -5.16 -22.57
N ALA A 372 23.04 -4.08 -22.15
CA ALA A 372 21.69 -3.70 -22.61
C ALA A 372 21.57 -3.56 -24.14
N TYR A 373 22.68 -3.21 -24.80
CA TYR A 373 22.79 -3.16 -26.25
C TYR A 373 22.42 -4.48 -26.93
N ALA A 374 22.54 -5.62 -26.25
CA ALA A 374 22.14 -6.92 -26.77
C ALA A 374 20.64 -7.03 -27.03
N LEU A 375 19.80 -6.18 -26.43
CA LEU A 375 18.36 -6.10 -26.71
C LEU A 375 18.07 -5.59 -28.12
N VAL A 376 19.01 -4.86 -28.72
CA VAL A 376 18.92 -4.34 -30.09
C VAL A 376 19.78 -5.24 -30.99
N ASN A 377 19.16 -6.28 -31.55
CA ASN A 377 19.73 -7.04 -32.66
C ASN A 377 19.07 -6.62 -33.99
N ASP A 378 19.49 -7.21 -35.12
CA ASP A 378 19.05 -6.91 -36.49
C ASP A 378 17.54 -6.61 -36.63
N LYS A 379 17.17 -5.90 -37.71
CA LYS A 379 15.83 -5.34 -38.02
C LYS A 379 14.62 -6.30 -37.88
N ASN A 380 14.83 -7.59 -37.67
CA ASN A 380 13.78 -8.61 -37.49
C ASN A 380 13.67 -9.18 -36.05
N ASP A 381 14.41 -8.67 -35.06
CA ASP A 381 14.29 -9.10 -33.66
C ASP A 381 13.08 -8.49 -32.95
N ALA A 382 11.89 -8.99 -33.30
CA ALA A 382 10.62 -8.54 -32.74
C ALA A 382 10.55 -8.70 -31.20
N PHE A 383 11.24 -9.71 -30.65
CA PHE A 383 11.24 -9.95 -29.20
C PHE A 383 12.07 -8.91 -28.44
N GLY A 384 13.24 -8.54 -28.97
CA GLY A 384 14.05 -7.47 -28.40
C GLY A 384 13.32 -6.12 -28.39
N GLN A 385 12.61 -5.79 -29.48
CA GLN A 385 11.78 -4.59 -29.55
C GLN A 385 10.62 -4.63 -28.55
N GLU A 386 9.93 -5.76 -28.41
CA GLU A 386 8.87 -5.94 -27.40
C GLU A 386 9.38 -5.70 -25.97
N ALA A 387 10.62 -6.13 -25.67
CA ALA A 387 11.25 -5.86 -24.39
C ALA A 387 11.53 -4.36 -24.18
N ILE A 388 12.06 -3.68 -25.21
CA ILE A 388 12.36 -2.25 -25.18
C ILE A 388 11.09 -1.42 -24.97
N ASP A 389 10.02 -1.71 -25.70
CA ASP A 389 8.74 -1.00 -25.58
C ASP A 389 8.14 -1.18 -24.18
N SER A 390 8.25 -2.40 -23.64
CA SER A 390 7.80 -2.71 -22.28
C SER A 390 8.61 -1.97 -21.21
N LEU A 391 9.94 -1.86 -21.40
CA LEU A 391 10.82 -1.08 -20.51
C LEU A 391 10.51 0.41 -20.58
N LEU A 392 10.33 0.98 -21.77
CA LEU A 392 10.01 2.40 -21.95
C LEU A 392 8.69 2.77 -21.27
N LYS A 393 7.68 1.91 -21.38
CA LYS A 393 6.41 2.07 -20.66
C LYS A 393 6.62 2.02 -19.15
N ALA A 394 7.39 1.05 -18.64
CA ALA A 394 7.69 0.96 -17.22
C ALA A 394 8.45 2.20 -16.69
N MET A 395 9.36 2.77 -17.48
CA MET A 395 10.07 4.01 -17.14
C MET A 395 9.14 5.22 -17.04
N GLU A 396 7.97 5.21 -17.66
CA GLU A 396 6.95 6.25 -17.51
C GLU A 396 6.03 5.96 -16.33
N ASP A 397 5.43 4.77 -16.32
CA ASP A 397 4.39 4.37 -15.37
C ASP A 397 4.96 4.27 -13.94
N LEU A 398 6.24 3.94 -13.80
CA LEU A 398 6.92 3.71 -12.52
C LEU A 398 8.09 4.68 -12.30
N ARG A 399 8.16 5.80 -13.03
CA ARG A 399 9.26 6.78 -12.98
C ARG A 399 9.62 7.26 -11.56
N ASP A 400 8.61 7.22 -10.72
CA ASP A 400 8.65 7.70 -9.36
C ASP A 400 9.30 6.63 -8.46
N ASP A 401 9.06 5.32 -8.65
CA ASP A 401 9.58 4.25 -7.77
C ASP A 401 10.48 3.22 -8.45
N LEU A 402 11.02 3.52 -9.63
CA LEU A 402 11.89 2.60 -10.37
C LEU A 402 13.03 3.36 -11.02
N VAL A 403 14.26 2.91 -10.78
CA VAL A 403 15.44 3.42 -11.50
C VAL A 403 16.03 2.31 -12.35
N ILE A 404 15.93 2.46 -13.66
CA ILE A 404 16.65 1.60 -14.61
C ILE A 404 18.06 2.14 -14.86
N ILE A 405 19.06 1.27 -14.71
CA ILE A 405 20.46 1.52 -15.10
C ILE A 405 20.82 0.55 -16.21
N VAL A 406 21.18 1.07 -17.38
CA VAL A 406 21.65 0.26 -18.51
C VAL A 406 23.17 0.33 -18.58
N ALA A 407 23.82 -0.82 -18.75
CA ALA A 407 25.28 -0.92 -18.77
C ALA A 407 25.80 -1.60 -20.04
N GLY A 408 27.02 -1.24 -20.45
CA GLY A 408 27.71 -1.91 -21.56
C GLY A 408 28.96 -1.20 -22.05
N TYR A 409 29.51 -1.68 -23.17
CA TYR A 409 30.62 -1.03 -23.86
C TYR A 409 30.18 0.29 -24.49
N GLU A 410 31.04 1.30 -24.42
CA GLU A 410 30.71 2.67 -24.84
C GLU A 410 30.17 2.76 -26.26
N GLU A 411 30.90 2.23 -27.24
CA GLU A 411 30.49 2.26 -28.65
C GLU A 411 29.14 1.56 -28.88
N ARG A 412 28.94 0.39 -28.26
CA ARG A 412 27.68 -0.39 -28.41
C ARG A 412 26.50 0.30 -27.75
N MET A 413 26.71 0.94 -26.60
CA MET A 413 25.68 1.71 -25.91
C MET A 413 25.24 2.94 -26.70
N GLN A 414 26.15 3.59 -27.43
CA GLN A 414 25.77 4.67 -28.34
C GLN A 414 24.81 4.18 -29.43
N HIS A 415 25.07 3.01 -30.03
CA HIS A 415 24.16 2.39 -31.00
C HIS A 415 22.81 2.02 -30.38
N PHE A 416 22.81 1.43 -29.18
CA PHE A 416 21.59 1.10 -28.44
C PHE A 416 20.68 2.31 -28.21
N LEU A 417 21.25 3.43 -27.76
CA LEU A 417 20.49 4.65 -27.47
C LEU A 417 19.99 5.36 -28.75
N GLN A 418 20.63 5.13 -29.88
CA GLN A 418 20.18 5.64 -31.17
C GLN A 418 19.10 4.77 -31.81
N ALA A 419 18.96 3.51 -31.38
CA ALA A 419 18.02 2.56 -31.95
C ALA A 419 16.55 2.92 -31.68
N ASN A 420 16.27 3.59 -30.55
CA ASN A 420 14.93 4.05 -30.21
C ASN A 420 14.97 5.51 -29.69
N PRO A 421 14.29 6.47 -30.35
CA PRO A 421 14.23 7.87 -29.90
C PRO A 421 13.75 8.04 -28.46
N GLY A 422 12.91 7.13 -27.96
CA GLY A 422 12.38 7.15 -26.59
C GLY A 422 13.45 6.96 -25.50
N PHE A 423 14.62 6.39 -25.84
CA PHE A 423 15.72 6.29 -24.88
C PHE A 423 16.39 7.63 -24.63
N LYS A 424 16.64 8.45 -25.67
CA LYS A 424 17.32 9.74 -25.50
C LYS A 424 16.58 10.71 -24.57
N SER A 425 15.25 10.61 -24.48
CA SER A 425 14.46 11.46 -23.58
C SER A 425 14.47 10.98 -22.12
N ARG A 426 14.75 9.69 -21.87
CA ARG A 426 14.70 9.09 -20.53
C ARG A 426 16.08 8.78 -19.93
N PHE A 427 17.06 8.51 -20.78
CA PHE A 427 18.47 8.33 -20.44
C PHE A 427 19.25 9.58 -20.84
N ASN A 428 19.30 10.54 -19.93
CA ASN A 428 19.99 11.82 -20.13
C ASN A 428 21.26 11.99 -19.27
N ARG A 429 21.64 10.95 -18.50
CA ARG A 429 22.80 10.94 -17.61
C ARG A 429 23.70 9.76 -17.90
N PHE A 430 24.97 10.06 -18.14
CA PHE A 430 25.97 9.12 -18.60
C PHE A 430 27.12 9.11 -17.60
N ILE A 431 27.47 7.92 -17.12
CA ILE A 431 28.60 7.72 -16.21
C ILE A 431 29.59 6.80 -16.92
N ALA A 432 30.76 7.35 -17.23
CA ALA A 432 31.85 6.61 -17.85
C ALA A 432 32.72 5.95 -16.78
N PHE A 433 33.03 4.67 -16.98
CA PHE A 433 33.89 3.85 -16.14
C PHE A 433 35.14 3.48 -16.94
N PRO A 434 36.20 4.31 -16.89
CA PRO A 434 37.45 4.05 -17.61
C PRO A 434 38.15 2.81 -17.07
N ASN A 435 39.15 2.32 -17.82
CA ASN A 435 40.07 1.32 -17.30
C ASN A 435 40.81 1.87 -16.07
N TYR A 436 41.09 0.99 -15.11
CA TYR A 436 41.95 1.34 -13.98
C TYR A 436 43.38 1.58 -14.45
N ARG A 437 44.05 2.55 -13.83
CA ARG A 437 45.49 2.77 -13.98
C ARG A 437 46.28 1.62 -13.36
N HIS A 438 47.52 1.47 -13.75
CA HIS A 438 48.40 0.42 -13.21
C HIS A 438 48.53 0.48 -11.69
N GLU A 439 48.61 1.67 -11.10
CA GLU A 439 48.65 1.81 -9.64
C GLU A 439 47.35 1.33 -8.98
N GLU A 440 46.21 1.62 -9.60
CA GLU A 440 44.88 1.23 -9.14
C GLU A 440 44.67 -0.29 -9.25
N LEU A 441 45.16 -0.93 -10.31
CA LEU A 441 45.15 -2.39 -10.43
C LEU A 441 45.93 -3.07 -9.30
N PHE A 442 47.08 -2.52 -8.93
CA PHE A 442 47.85 -3.01 -7.79
C PHE A 442 47.12 -2.77 -6.47
N GLU A 443 46.49 -1.61 -6.28
CA GLU A 443 45.70 -1.33 -5.08
C GLU A 443 44.54 -2.31 -4.93
N ILE A 444 43.84 -2.64 -6.04
CA ILE A 444 42.80 -3.68 -6.06
C ILE A 444 43.40 -5.05 -5.65
N PHE A 445 44.58 -5.40 -6.16
CA PHE A 445 45.27 -6.63 -5.77
C PHE A 445 45.58 -6.65 -4.27
N ALA A 446 46.14 -5.56 -3.74
CA ALA A 446 46.48 -5.43 -2.32
C ALA A 446 45.23 -5.56 -1.43
N ARG A 447 44.11 -4.96 -1.83
CA ARG A 447 42.80 -5.10 -1.16
C ARG A 447 42.30 -6.55 -1.18
N LEU A 448 42.46 -7.27 -2.30
CA LEU A 448 42.10 -8.69 -2.37
C LEU A 448 42.93 -9.52 -1.41
N CYS A 449 44.23 -9.24 -1.27
CA CYS A 449 45.07 -9.90 -0.27
C CYS A 449 44.57 -9.61 1.14
N GLU A 450 44.33 -8.34 1.49
CA GLU A 450 43.84 -7.91 2.81
C GLU A 450 42.52 -8.63 3.19
N ILE A 451 41.54 -8.66 2.28
CA ILE A 451 40.22 -9.28 2.52
C ILE A 451 40.31 -10.80 2.68
N ASN A 452 41.30 -11.46 2.06
CA ASN A 452 41.46 -12.91 2.08
C ASN A 452 42.59 -13.36 3.03
N ASP A 453 42.96 -12.53 4.01
CA ASP A 453 44.01 -12.81 5.01
C ASP A 453 45.41 -13.09 4.43
N TYR A 454 45.70 -12.65 3.20
CA TYR A 454 47.02 -12.73 2.61
C TYR A 454 47.86 -11.48 2.87
N GLN A 455 49.16 -11.68 3.05
CA GLN A 455 50.15 -10.65 3.32
C GLN A 455 51.33 -10.79 2.36
N PHE A 456 52.03 -9.69 2.13
CA PHE A 456 53.23 -9.65 1.31
C PHE A 456 54.15 -8.54 1.81
N ASN A 457 55.46 -8.69 1.55
CA ASN A 457 56.46 -7.72 1.96
C ASN A 457 56.75 -6.68 0.86
N GLU A 458 57.59 -5.69 1.18
CA GLU A 458 57.95 -4.60 0.25
C GLU A 458 58.59 -5.12 -1.05
N ALA A 459 59.41 -6.19 -0.96
CA ALA A 459 60.05 -6.78 -2.14
C ALA A 459 59.02 -7.40 -3.11
N PHE A 460 58.02 -8.11 -2.58
CA PHE A 460 56.91 -8.62 -3.37
C PHE A 460 56.12 -7.48 -4.01
N GLN A 461 55.79 -6.44 -3.24
CA GLN A 461 55.05 -5.29 -3.72
C GLN A 461 55.76 -4.61 -4.90
N GLN A 462 57.04 -4.29 -4.75
CA GLN A 462 57.82 -3.65 -5.81
C GLN A 462 57.86 -4.50 -7.08
N ARG A 463 58.08 -5.82 -6.93
CA ARG A 463 58.10 -6.72 -8.08
C ARG A 463 56.73 -6.83 -8.74
N MET A 464 55.65 -6.97 -7.97
CA MET A 464 54.30 -7.05 -8.51
C MET A 464 53.91 -5.78 -9.27
N GLN A 465 54.27 -4.60 -8.76
CA GLN A 465 54.06 -3.33 -9.45
C GLN A 465 54.82 -3.25 -10.78
N GLN A 466 56.06 -3.76 -10.83
CA GLN A 466 56.84 -3.83 -12.08
C GLN A 466 56.16 -4.72 -13.13
N GLU A 467 55.60 -5.86 -12.74
CA GLU A 467 54.88 -6.74 -13.68
C GLU A 467 53.55 -6.12 -14.12
N ILE A 468 52.79 -5.53 -13.19
CA ILE A 468 51.53 -4.85 -13.52
C ILE A 468 51.78 -3.68 -14.50
N SER A 469 52.82 -2.87 -14.29
CA SER A 469 53.12 -1.72 -15.15
C SER A 469 53.47 -2.07 -16.60
N GLN A 470 53.83 -3.33 -16.88
CA GLN A 470 54.11 -3.81 -18.23
C GLN A 470 52.83 -4.21 -19.00
N ILE A 471 51.68 -4.27 -18.33
CA ILE A 471 50.40 -4.65 -18.94
C ILE A 471 49.95 -3.56 -19.92
N PRO A 472 49.71 -3.88 -21.21
CA PRO A 472 49.28 -2.90 -22.20
C PRO A 472 47.76 -2.68 -22.15
N ILE A 473 47.27 -2.12 -21.04
CA ILE A 473 45.84 -1.97 -20.70
C ILE A 473 45.01 -1.43 -21.88
N ASP A 474 45.45 -0.36 -22.53
CA ASP A 474 44.70 0.32 -23.59
C ASP A 474 44.80 -0.38 -24.95
N ALA A 475 45.79 -1.27 -25.15
CA ALA A 475 45.92 -2.04 -26.38
C ALA A 475 45.07 -3.32 -26.36
N ILE A 476 44.68 -3.79 -25.16
CA ILE A 476 43.88 -5.00 -24.99
C ILE A 476 42.41 -4.65 -25.17
N THR A 477 41.81 -5.17 -26.24
CA THR A 477 40.37 -5.03 -26.47
C THR A 477 39.58 -5.63 -25.32
N ASN A 478 38.67 -4.85 -24.72
CA ASN A 478 37.81 -5.25 -23.61
C ASN A 478 38.56 -5.74 -22.36
N PHE A 479 39.71 -5.15 -22.04
CA PHE A 479 40.47 -5.48 -20.84
C PHE A 479 39.58 -5.57 -19.59
N SER A 480 39.71 -6.67 -18.85
CA SER A 480 38.75 -7.07 -17.81
C SER A 480 39.01 -6.47 -16.41
N ASN A 481 39.98 -5.55 -16.29
CA ASN A 481 40.21 -4.70 -15.11
C ASN A 481 40.24 -5.45 -13.78
N GLY A 482 39.34 -5.15 -12.83
CA GLY A 482 39.28 -5.84 -11.54
C GLY A 482 39.03 -7.34 -11.66
N ARG A 483 38.40 -7.82 -12.74
CA ARG A 483 38.26 -9.26 -13.03
C ARG A 483 39.61 -9.86 -13.42
N TYR A 484 40.41 -9.16 -14.23
CA TYR A 484 41.79 -9.57 -14.51
C TYR A 484 42.61 -9.69 -13.21
N VAL A 485 42.55 -8.68 -12.35
CA VAL A 485 43.29 -8.68 -11.07
C VAL A 485 42.84 -9.82 -10.15
N ARG A 486 41.54 -10.11 -10.09
CA ARG A 486 41.02 -11.27 -9.34
C ARG A 486 41.55 -12.59 -9.88
N ASN A 487 41.49 -12.80 -11.19
CA ASN A 487 42.00 -14.01 -11.82
C ASN A 487 43.52 -14.16 -11.58
N LEU A 488 44.26 -13.05 -11.61
CA LEU A 488 45.69 -13.02 -11.32
C LEU A 488 46.00 -13.37 -9.86
N PHE A 489 45.21 -12.84 -8.92
CA PHE A 489 45.28 -13.20 -7.50
C PHE A 489 45.05 -14.70 -7.28
N GLU A 490 43.99 -15.28 -7.84
CA GLU A 490 43.70 -16.72 -7.73
C GLU A 490 44.86 -17.58 -8.28
N LYS A 491 45.45 -17.15 -9.39
CA LYS A 491 46.63 -17.79 -9.98
C LYS A 491 47.86 -17.70 -9.09
N LEU A 492 48.12 -16.55 -8.46
CA LEU A 492 49.24 -16.39 -7.52
C LEU A 492 49.05 -17.21 -6.23
N VAL A 493 47.83 -17.27 -5.70
CA VAL A 493 47.48 -18.18 -4.59
C VAL A 493 47.74 -19.64 -4.96
N THR A 494 47.43 -20.02 -6.21
CA THR A 494 47.76 -21.36 -6.72
C THR A 494 49.27 -21.60 -6.77
N MET A 495 50.08 -20.60 -7.14
CA MET A 495 51.54 -20.71 -7.12
C MET A 495 52.08 -20.89 -5.70
N GLN A 496 51.57 -20.10 -4.76
CA GLN A 496 51.91 -20.26 -3.34
C GLN A 496 51.54 -21.64 -2.81
N SER A 497 50.35 -22.15 -3.16
CA SER A 497 49.93 -23.50 -2.79
C SER A 497 50.90 -24.57 -3.32
N ASN A 498 51.37 -24.43 -4.57
CA ASN A 498 52.33 -25.34 -5.17
C ASN A 498 53.72 -25.25 -4.50
N ARG A 499 54.18 -24.04 -4.16
CA ARG A 499 55.42 -23.82 -3.41
C ARG A 499 55.36 -24.50 -2.04
N LEU A 500 54.23 -24.36 -1.33
CA LEU A 500 54.05 -24.88 0.03
C LEU A 500 53.72 -26.38 0.09
N ALA A 501 53.31 -27.01 -1.02
CA ALA A 501 52.81 -28.38 -1.06
C ALA A 501 53.77 -29.43 -0.47
N ASN A 502 55.08 -29.20 -0.53
CA ASN A 502 56.11 -30.13 -0.05
C ASN A 502 56.74 -29.72 1.29
N VAL A 503 56.23 -28.69 1.94
CA VAL A 503 56.74 -28.20 3.23
C VAL A 503 56.20 -29.08 4.36
N LYS A 504 57.10 -29.73 5.12
CA LYS A 504 56.73 -30.74 6.14
C LYS A 504 55.98 -30.18 7.35
N GLN A 505 56.22 -28.92 7.70
CA GLN A 505 55.55 -28.23 8.81
C GLN A 505 55.26 -26.79 8.38
N LEU A 506 53.98 -26.50 8.13
CA LEU A 506 53.50 -25.17 7.76
C LEU A 506 53.07 -24.40 9.01
N THR A 507 53.47 -23.13 9.08
CA THR A 507 52.96 -22.19 10.08
C THR A 507 51.80 -21.36 9.52
N ARG A 508 51.09 -20.66 10.42
CA ARG A 508 50.05 -19.71 10.02
C ARG A 508 50.62 -18.58 9.14
N GLU A 509 51.84 -18.14 9.40
CA GLU A 509 52.50 -17.08 8.64
C GLU A 509 52.83 -17.54 7.21
N ASP A 510 53.28 -18.79 7.04
CA ASP A 510 53.61 -19.36 5.73
C ASP A 510 52.40 -19.38 4.80
N VAL A 511 51.24 -19.84 5.29
CA VAL A 511 50.02 -19.96 4.48
C VAL A 511 49.37 -18.60 4.19
N MET A 512 49.71 -17.55 4.95
CA MET A 512 49.25 -16.19 4.71
C MET A 512 50.18 -15.40 3.79
N THR A 513 51.44 -15.81 3.62
CA THR A 513 52.44 -14.97 2.95
C THR A 513 52.64 -15.33 1.48
N LEU A 514 52.38 -14.36 0.59
CA LEU A 514 52.81 -14.38 -0.81
C LEU A 514 54.25 -13.85 -0.90
N THR A 515 55.11 -14.53 -1.66
CA THR A 515 56.52 -14.15 -1.82
C THR A 515 56.89 -13.98 -3.28
N VAL A 516 58.05 -13.37 -3.53
CA VAL A 516 58.54 -13.09 -4.89
C VAL A 516 58.64 -14.38 -5.72
N GLU A 517 58.90 -15.53 -5.09
CA GLU A 517 58.93 -16.83 -5.77
C GLU A 517 57.59 -17.16 -6.47
N ASP A 518 56.46 -16.76 -5.88
CA ASP A 518 55.13 -17.00 -6.48
C ASP A 518 54.95 -16.19 -7.76
N ILE A 519 55.48 -14.95 -7.78
CA ILE A 519 55.49 -14.09 -8.97
C ILE A 519 56.39 -14.71 -10.05
N GLU A 520 57.58 -15.19 -9.69
CA GLU A 520 58.49 -15.81 -10.65
C GLU A 520 57.89 -17.06 -11.29
N MET A 521 57.25 -17.92 -10.47
CA MET A 521 56.51 -19.07 -10.98
C MET A 521 55.38 -18.64 -11.94
N ALA A 522 54.65 -17.58 -11.61
CA ALA A 522 53.60 -17.03 -12.46
C ALA A 522 54.15 -16.45 -13.78
N ILE A 523 55.32 -15.81 -13.77
CA ILE A 523 55.99 -15.28 -14.97
C ILE A 523 56.46 -16.42 -15.88
N GLN A 524 57.06 -17.47 -15.31
CA GLN A 524 57.49 -18.66 -16.07
C GLN A 524 56.32 -19.32 -16.82
N LEU A 525 55.13 -19.29 -16.23
CA LEU A 525 53.90 -19.80 -16.84
C LEU A 525 53.18 -18.77 -17.73
N GLN A 526 53.74 -17.56 -17.89
CA GLN A 526 53.19 -16.44 -18.64
C GLN A 526 51.78 -16.04 -18.16
N LEU A 527 51.54 -16.11 -16.85
CA LEU A 527 50.21 -15.87 -16.30
C LEU A 527 49.79 -14.41 -16.44
N PHE A 528 50.70 -13.45 -16.36
CA PHE A 528 50.36 -12.03 -16.57
C PHE A 528 49.80 -11.80 -17.99
N GLU A 529 50.36 -12.45 -19.00
CA GLU A 529 49.95 -12.31 -20.41
C GLU A 529 48.70 -13.13 -20.77
N LYS A 530 48.45 -14.26 -20.09
CA LYS A 530 47.37 -15.21 -20.38
C LYS A 530 46.14 -15.07 -19.49
N THR A 531 46.02 -13.98 -18.72
CA THR A 531 44.94 -13.79 -17.75
C THR A 531 43.89 -12.77 -18.18
N TYR A 532 44.17 -12.00 -19.23
CA TYR A 532 43.32 -10.91 -19.73
C TYR A 532 41.92 -11.37 -20.17
#